data_AF-A0A6G2VMF3-F1
#
_entry.id   AF-A0A6G2VMF3-F1
#
_cell.length_a   1.000
_cell.length_b   1.000
_cell.length_c   1.000
_cell.angle_alpha   90.00
_cell.angle_beta   90.00
_cell.angle_gamma   90.00
#
_symmetry.space_group_name_H-M   'P 1'
#
loop_
_entity.id
_entity.type
_entity.pdbx_description
1 polymer ?
#
loop_
_entity_poly.entity_id
_entity_poly.type
_entity_poly.pdbx_seq_one_letter_code
_entity_poly.pdbx_strand_id
1 'polypeptide(L)'
;MTAAVSAVRESAPPSLARCRELVRPRLREAVERLHPWVAEMAAYSFGWCEVGGAPASAPGGKGVRQALAVLGAEAAGADARAG
;
A
#
# COMPACT_ATOMS: atom_id res chain seq x y z
N MET A 1 -23.65 20.36 -25.95
CA MET A 1 -24.37 19.79 -24.79
C MET A 1 -23.54 18.62 -24.27
N THR A 2 -22.55 18.94 -23.45
CA THR A 2 -21.49 18.03 -23.01
C THR A 2 -22.02 17.23 -21.82
N ALA A 3 -22.15 15.92 -22.00
CA ALA A 3 -22.57 15.02 -20.94
C ALA A 3 -21.59 15.12 -19.76
N ALA A 4 -22.12 15.42 -18.57
CA ALA A 4 -21.35 15.39 -17.34
C ALA A 4 -20.88 13.94 -17.11
N VAL A 5 -19.57 13.71 -17.20
CA VAL A 5 -18.96 12.50 -16.66
C VAL A 5 -19.22 12.56 -15.16
N SER A 6 -20.20 11.78 -14.71
CA SER A 6 -20.50 11.58 -13.30
C SER A 6 -19.27 10.94 -12.69
N ALA A 7 -18.48 11.74 -11.97
CA ALA A 7 -17.38 11.25 -11.18
C ALA A 7 -17.97 10.47 -10.01
N VAL A 8 -18.33 9.20 -10.27
CA VAL A 8 -18.18 8.19 -9.25
C VAL A 8 -16.72 8.31 -8.83
N ARG A 9 -16.48 8.96 -7.69
CA ARG A 9 -15.28 8.68 -6.91
C ARG A 9 -15.43 7.22 -6.54
N GLU A 10 -15.00 6.35 -7.44
CA GLU A 10 -15.13 4.91 -7.27
C GLU A 10 -14.30 4.57 -6.04
N SER A 11 -15.00 4.40 -4.92
CA SER A 11 -14.39 3.93 -3.69
C SER A 11 -13.63 2.68 -4.09
N ALA A 12 -12.31 2.69 -3.88
CA ALA A 12 -11.47 1.55 -4.16
C ALA A 12 -12.15 0.28 -3.62
N PRO A 13 -12.21 -0.82 -4.41
CA PRO A 13 -12.89 -2.04 -3.98
C PRO A 13 -12.49 -2.41 -2.54
N PRO A 14 -13.43 -2.85 -1.68
CA PRO A 14 -13.13 -3.19 -0.28
C PRO A 14 -11.98 -4.19 -0.13
N SER A 15 -11.76 -5.05 -1.12
CA SER A 15 -10.63 -5.98 -1.19
C SER A 15 -9.27 -5.27 -1.20
N LEU A 16 -9.14 -4.11 -1.85
CA LEU A 16 -7.90 -3.32 -1.88
C LEU A 16 -7.58 -2.74 -0.50
N ALA A 17 -8.61 -2.29 0.23
CA ALA A 17 -8.46 -1.80 1.59
C ALA A 17 -8.02 -2.94 2.53
N ARG A 18 -8.71 -4.09 2.48
CA ARG A 18 -8.37 -5.29 3.27
C ARG A 18 -6.93 -5.76 3.01
N CYS A 19 -6.53 -5.88 1.75
CA CYS A 19 -5.17 -6.33 1.41
C CYS A 19 -4.12 -5.29 1.87
N ARG A 20 -4.46 -4.00 1.84
CA ARG A 20 -3.56 -2.95 2.35
C ARG A 20 -3.38 -3.05 3.87
N GLU A 21 -4.45 -3.25 4.62
CA GLU A 21 -4.40 -3.43 6.07
C GLU A 21 -3.59 -4.67 6.47
N LEU A 22 -3.67 -5.73 5.67
CA LEU A 22 -2.88 -6.95 5.89
C LEU A 22 -1.39 -6.73 5.65
N VAL A 23 -1.02 -6.05 4.55
CA VAL A 23 0.38 -5.91 4.12
C VAL A 23 1.11 -4.79 4.85
N ARG A 24 0.42 -3.69 5.20
CA ARG A 24 1.06 -2.46 5.70
C ARG A 24 1.92 -2.66 6.96
N PRO A 25 1.50 -3.44 7.97
CA PRO A 25 2.33 -3.68 9.16
C PRO A 25 3.63 -4.41 8.81
N ARG A 26 3.55 -5.47 8.01
CA ARG A 26 4.74 -6.25 7.62
C ARG A 26 5.68 -5.49 6.71
N LEU A 27 5.14 -4.64 5.84
CA LEU A 27 5.94 -3.75 5.02
C LEU A 27 6.67 -2.69 5.87
N ARG A 28 6.01 -2.14 6.89
CA ARG A 28 6.66 -1.23 7.86
C ARG A 28 7.81 -1.92 8.59
N GLU A 29 7.55 -3.09 9.18
CA GLU A 29 8.57 -3.88 9.87
C GLU A 29 9.75 -4.23 8.95
N ALA A 30 9.49 -4.56 7.68
CA ALA A 30 10.54 -4.87 6.71
C ALA A 30 11.41 -3.64 6.39
N VAL A 31 10.80 -2.47 6.23
CA VAL A 31 11.52 -1.21 6.00
C VAL A 31 12.35 -0.82 7.22
N GLU A 32 11.83 -1.01 8.43
CA GLU A 32 12.53 -0.70 9.68
C GLU A 32 13.78 -1.56 9.91
N ARG A 33 13.87 -2.75 9.30
CA ARG A 33 15.06 -3.61 9.36
C ARG A 33 16.16 -3.22 8.37
N LEU A 34 15.90 -2.29 7.45
CA LEU A 34 16.90 -1.83 6.49
C LEU A 34 17.95 -0.94 7.18
N HIS A 35 19.11 -0.77 6.54
CA HIS A 35 20.06 0.25 6.96
C HIS A 35 19.37 1.63 7.01
N PRO A 36 19.60 2.48 8.02
CA PRO A 36 18.81 3.70 8.25
C PRO A 36 18.65 4.60 7.02
N TRP A 37 19.72 4.77 6.25
CA TRP A 37 19.67 5.57 5.01
C TRP A 37 18.73 4.99 3.96
N VAL A 38 18.70 3.66 3.80
CA VAL A 38 17.80 2.98 2.85
C VAL A 38 16.37 2.98 3.38
N ALA A 39 16.19 2.82 4.70
CA ALA A 39 14.89 2.91 5.35
C ALA A 39 14.24 4.27 5.12
N GLU A 40 14.99 5.37 5.22
CA GLU A 40 14.50 6.73 4.93
C GLU A 40 14.08 6.87 3.45
N MET A 41 14.91 6.43 2.50
CA MET A 41 14.57 6.48 1.07
C MET A 41 13.30 5.67 0.74
N ALA A 42 13.15 4.49 1.35
CA ALA A 42 11.96 3.67 1.20
C ALA A 42 10.72 4.35 1.83
N ALA A 43 10.85 4.85 3.07
CA ALA A 43 9.76 5.54 3.77
C ALA A 43 9.30 6.79 3.02
N TYR A 44 10.22 7.58 2.48
CA TYR A 44 9.92 8.73 1.63
C TYR A 44 9.17 8.31 0.37
N SER A 45 9.65 7.26 -0.32
CA SER A 45 8.99 6.72 -1.52
C SER A 45 7.58 6.20 -1.24
N PHE A 46 7.33 5.69 -0.03
CA PHE A 46 5.99 5.28 0.42
C PHE A 46 5.12 6.43 0.92
N GLY A 47 5.65 7.66 0.99
CA GLY A 47 4.96 8.84 1.50
C GLY A 47 4.75 8.82 3.02
N TRP A 48 5.59 8.08 3.75
CA TRP A 48 5.54 7.95 5.21
C TRP A 48 6.36 9.01 5.94
N CYS A 49 7.32 9.62 5.25
CA CYS A 49 8.09 10.74 5.74
C CYS A 49 8.40 11.74 4.63
N GLU A 50 8.69 12.96 5.02
CA GLU A 50 9.29 13.99 4.18
C GLU A 50 10.81 13.81 4.11
N VAL A 51 11.46 14.67 3.32
CA VAL A 51 12.93 14.77 3.28
C VAL A 51 13.46 15.07 4.68
N GLY A 52 14.45 14.30 5.15
CA GLY A 52 14.99 14.43 6.51
C GLY A 52 14.21 13.64 7.56
N GLY A 53 13.27 12.78 7.16
CA GLY A 53 12.65 11.78 8.03
C GLY A 53 11.46 12.26 8.87
N ALA A 54 11.00 13.51 8.71
CA ALA A 54 9.81 13.99 9.40
C ALA A 54 8.56 13.21 8.96
N PRO A 55 7.66 12.77 9.87
CA PRO A 55 6.48 11.97 9.49
C PRO A 55 5.56 12.69 8.48
N ALA A 56 5.06 11.96 7.51
CA ALA A 56 4.13 12.46 6.50
C ALA A 56 2.86 11.60 6.41
N SER A 57 1.77 12.24 5.99
CA SER A 57 0.49 11.57 5.70
C SER A 57 0.10 11.78 4.24
N ALA A 58 1.00 11.39 3.32
CA ALA A 58 0.70 11.43 1.91
C ALA A 58 -0.22 10.25 1.50
N PRO A 59 -1.10 10.43 0.50
CA PRO A 59 -1.88 9.32 -0.06
C PRO A 59 -0.94 8.23 -0.60
N GLY A 60 -0.97 7.06 0.01
CA GLY A 60 -0.21 5.91 -0.48
C GLY A 60 -0.70 5.45 -1.85
N GLY A 61 0.16 4.74 -2.59
CA GLY A 61 -0.17 4.25 -3.93
C GLY A 61 -1.45 3.42 -4.02
N LYS A 62 -1.92 3.14 -5.25
CA LYS A 62 -3.20 2.45 -5.51
C LYS A 62 -3.34 1.06 -4.84
N GLY A 63 -2.24 0.39 -4.53
CA GLY A 63 -2.26 -0.91 -3.86
C GLY A 63 -2.75 -2.08 -4.72
N VAL A 64 -2.78 -1.93 -6.05
CA VAL A 64 -3.24 -3.01 -6.95
C VAL A 64 -2.30 -4.21 -6.93
N ARG A 65 -0.98 -3.97 -7.03
CA ARG A 65 0.03 -5.04 -7.05
C ARG A 65 0.02 -5.87 -5.78
N GLN A 66 -0.06 -5.22 -4.62
CA GLN A 66 -0.10 -5.94 -3.33
C GLN A 66 -1.39 -6.76 -3.18
N ALA A 67 -2.53 -6.26 -3.67
CA ALA A 67 -3.79 -6.97 -3.61
C ALA A 67 -3.80 -8.19 -4.53
N LEU A 68 -3.24 -8.06 -5.74
CA LEU A 68 -3.07 -9.21 -6.64
C LEU A 68 -2.20 -10.29 -6.04
N ALA A 69 -1.12 -9.94 -5.32
CA ALA A 69 -0.26 -10.91 -4.65
C ALA A 69 -1.03 -11.66 -3.54
N VAL A 70 -1.74 -10.94 -2.67
CA VAL A 70 -2.54 -11.53 -1.58
C VAL A 70 -3.66 -12.42 -2.13
N LEU A 71 -4.48 -11.88 -3.04
CA LEU A 71 -5.61 -12.60 -3.61
C LEU A 71 -5.15 -13.80 -4.46
N GLY A 72 -4.01 -13.68 -5.14
CA GLY A 72 -3.40 -14.79 -5.88
C GLY A 72 -2.95 -15.92 -4.96
N ALA A 73 -2.35 -15.60 -3.82
CA ALA A 73 -1.98 -16.60 -2.81
C ALA A 73 -3.23 -17.30 -2.23
N GLU A 74 -4.26 -16.54 -1.87
CA GLU A 74 -5.54 -17.08 -1.39
C GLU A 74 -6.20 -17.97 -2.45
N ALA A 75 -6.19 -17.56 -3.73
CA ALA A 75 -6.74 -18.36 -4.83
C ALA A 75 -5.97 -19.67 -5.07
N ALA A 76 -4.68 -19.70 -4.74
CA ALA A 76 -3.85 -20.91 -4.76
C ALA A 76 -4.02 -21.79 -3.50
N GLY A 77 -4.87 -21.39 -2.55
CA GLY A 77 -5.12 -22.13 -1.30
C GLY A 77 -4.12 -21.82 -0.18
N ALA A 78 -3.24 -20.84 -0.35
CA ALA A 78 -2.32 -20.39 0.70
C ALA A 78 -2.97 -19.33 1.60
N ASP A 79 -2.58 -19.29 2.88
CA ASP A 79 -2.99 -18.21 3.79
C ASP A 79 -2.36 -16.89 3.33
N ALA A 80 -3.18 -15.83 3.27
CA ALA A 80 -2.77 -14.47 2.97
C ALA A 80 -1.66 -13.92 3.88
N ARG A 81 -1.47 -14.51 5.07
CA ARG A 81 -0.44 -14.17 6.07
C ARG A 81 0.81 -15.04 5.99
N ALA A 82 0.89 -16.00 5.08
CA ALA A 82 1.99 -16.96 5.00
C ALA A 82 3.31 -16.39 4.43
N GLY A 83 3.55 -15.08 4.54
CA GLY A 83 4.73 -14.39 4.00
C GLY A 83 5.25 -13.25 4.87
#